data_AF-A0A919W1E4-F1
#
_entry.id   AF-A0A919W1E4-F1
#
_cell.length_a   1.000
_cell.length_b   1.000
_cell.length_c   1.000
_cell.angle_alpha   90.00
_cell.angle_beta   90.00
_cell.angle_gamma   90.00
#
_symmetry.space_group_name_H-M   'P 1'
#
loop_
_entity.id
_entity.type
_entity.pdbx_description
1 polymer ?
#
loop_
_entity_poly.entity_id
_entity_poly.type
_entity_poly.pdbx_seq_one_letter_code
_entity_poly.pdbx_strand_id
1 'polypeptide(L)'
;MFWIRARDVCDLYLNPPPGAVVLSIDEKTAIAARSRKHPGRAVAPGRPALREFEHVRHGTVSIVAAPSISGPGRRSPNRSSGTTQ
;
A
#
# COMPACT_ATOMS: atom_id res chain seq x y z
N MET A 1 -8.15 28.90 16.51
CA MET A 1 -8.53 28.78 15.08
C MET A 1 -8.18 27.42 14.49
N PHE A 2 -6.95 26.90 14.65
CA PHE A 2 -6.52 25.59 14.13
C PHE A 2 -7.38 24.40 14.60
N TRP A 3 -7.57 24.25 15.91
CA TRP A 3 -8.27 23.09 16.49
C TRP A 3 -9.74 22.95 16.06
N ILE A 4 -10.41 24.07 15.78
CA ILE A 4 -11.78 24.06 15.28
C ILE A 4 -11.82 23.39 13.91
N ARG A 5 -10.94 23.81 13.00
CA ARG A 5 -10.85 23.22 11.66
C ARG A 5 -10.37 21.77 11.67
N ALA A 6 -9.43 21.43 12.56
CA ALA A 6 -8.97 20.06 12.72
C ALA A 6 -10.14 19.15 13.16
N ARG A 7 -10.98 19.64 14.09
CA ARG A 7 -12.19 18.94 14.52
C ARG A 7 -13.18 18.77 13.39
N ASP A 8 -13.46 19.82 12.62
CA ASP A 8 -14.38 19.76 11.48
C ASP A 8 -13.94 18.69 10.45
N VAL A 9 -12.64 18.56 10.19
CA VAL A 9 -12.09 17.52 9.30
C VAL A 9 -12.22 16.13 9.91
N CYS A 10 -11.89 15.95 11.20
CA CYS A 10 -12.05 14.66 11.88
C CYS A 10 -13.52 14.21 11.94
N ASP A 11 -14.45 15.13 12.10
CA ASP A 11 -15.89 14.83 12.17
C ASP A 11 -16.41 14.24 10.85
N LEU A 12 -15.83 14.61 9.70
CA LEU A 12 -16.16 13.98 8.41
C LEU A 12 -15.81 12.48 8.35
N TYR A 13 -14.78 12.06 9.07
CA TYR A 13 -14.39 10.63 9.15
C TYR A 13 -15.27 9.86 10.13
N LEU A 14 -15.65 10.46 11.26
CA LEU A 14 -16.40 9.80 12.33
C LEU A 14 -17.90 9.78 12.05
N ASN A 15 -18.44 10.85 11.49
CA ASN A 15 -19.87 11.03 11.21
C ASN A 15 -20.06 11.52 9.77
N PRO A 16 -19.86 10.65 8.77
CA PRO A 16 -20.04 11.01 7.38
C PRO A 16 -21.50 11.44 7.12
N PRO A 17 -21.75 12.55 6.42
CA PRO A 17 -23.11 12.97 6.07
C PRO A 17 -23.85 11.92 5.24
N PRO A 18 -25.20 11.85 5.31
CA PRO A 18 -25.97 10.92 4.50
C PRO A 18 -25.68 11.07 3.00
N GLY A 19 -25.33 9.96 2.34
CA GLY A 19 -24.98 9.94 0.91
C GLY A 19 -23.60 10.48 0.55
N ALA A 20 -22.78 10.88 1.54
CA ALA A 20 -21.42 11.34 1.30
C ALA A 20 -20.45 10.17 1.10
N VAL A 21 -19.55 10.31 0.12
CA VAL A 21 -18.41 9.42 -0.07
C VAL A 21 -17.20 10.05 0.64
N VAL A 22 -16.66 9.35 1.64
CA VAL A 22 -15.42 9.75 2.28
C VAL A 22 -14.32 8.79 1.85
N LEU A 23 -13.26 9.34 1.25
CA LEU A 23 -12.07 8.62 0.83
C LEU A 23 -10.91 9.05 1.72
N SER A 24 -10.18 8.09 2.25
CA SER A 24 -8.87 8.35 2.85
C SER A 24 -7.82 8.13 1.77
N ILE A 25 -6.97 9.12 1.49
CA ILE A 25 -5.89 8.98 0.52
C ILE A 25 -4.57 8.89 1.28
N ASP A 26 -3.85 7.80 1.05
CA ASP A 26 -2.49 7.61 1.53
C ASP A 26 -1.51 7.75 0.37
N GLU A 27 -0.53 8.63 0.51
CA GLU A 27 0.58 8.75 -0.43
C GLU A 27 1.88 8.35 0.25
N LYS A 28 2.53 7.33 -0.30
CA LYS A 28 3.92 7.01 0.01
C LYS A 28 4.81 7.62 -1.06
N THR A 29 5.35 8.80 -0.78
CA THR A 29 6.29 9.51 -1.66
C THR A 29 7.72 8.99 -1.54
N ALA A 30 8.57 9.42 -2.48
CA ALA A 30 10.02 9.26 -2.44
C ALA A 30 10.51 7.80 -2.29
N ILE A 31 9.72 6.82 -2.75
CA ILE A 31 10.13 5.41 -2.74
C ILE A 31 11.26 5.25 -3.73
N ALA A 32 12.43 4.83 -3.25
CA ALA A 32 13.59 4.67 -4.12
C ALA A 32 13.37 3.53 -5.13
N ALA A 33 13.43 3.84 -6.42
CA ALA A 33 13.44 2.85 -7.48
C ALA A 33 14.84 2.25 -7.60
N ARG A 34 15.07 1.10 -6.98
CA ARG A 34 16.38 0.43 -6.92
C ARG A 34 16.33 -0.93 -7.59
N SER A 35 17.28 -1.17 -8.49
CA SER A 35 17.60 -2.53 -8.94
C SER A 35 18.95 -2.96 -8.36
N ARG A 36 19.20 -4.26 -8.30
CA ARG A 36 20.55 -4.75 -7.96
C ARG A 36 21.48 -4.51 -9.14
N LYS A 37 22.70 -4.08 -8.86
CA LYS A 37 23.74 -3.89 -9.87
C LYS A 37 24.29 -5.22 -10.38
N HIS A 38 24.43 -6.20 -9.48
CA HIS A 38 24.94 -7.53 -9.77
C HIS A 38 23.96 -8.63 -9.31
N PRO A 39 23.89 -9.76 -10.03
CA PRO A 39 23.10 -10.90 -9.59
C PRO A 39 23.67 -11.47 -8.28
N GLY A 40 22.79 -11.94 -7.39
CA GLY A 40 23.23 -12.63 -6.18
C GLY A 40 23.93 -13.95 -6.51
N ARG A 41 24.84 -14.39 -5.64
CA ARG A 41 25.54 -15.66 -5.82
C ARG A 41 24.69 -16.80 -5.28
N ALA A 42 24.49 -17.82 -6.12
CA ALA A 42 23.78 -19.04 -5.74
C ALA A 42 24.53 -19.80 -4.63
N VAL A 43 23.77 -20.60 -3.87
CA VAL A 43 24.31 -21.50 -2.85
C VAL A 43 25.18 -22.56 -3.52
N ALA A 44 26.34 -22.86 -2.92
CA ALA A 44 27.18 -24.00 -3.29
C ALA A 44 27.61 -24.75 -2.01
N PRO A 45 28.01 -26.04 -2.09
CA PRO A 45 28.50 -26.76 -0.93
C PRO A 45 29.63 -25.99 -0.22
N GLY A 46 29.46 -25.75 1.09
CA GLY A 46 30.38 -24.94 1.89
C GLY A 46 30.33 -23.42 1.66
N ARG A 47 29.42 -22.92 0.81
CA ARG A 47 29.24 -21.48 0.54
C ARG A 47 27.76 -21.06 0.59
N PRO A 48 27.35 -20.25 1.58
CA PRO A 48 25.98 -19.74 1.65
C PRO A 48 25.68 -18.76 0.51
N ALA A 49 24.38 -18.54 0.23
CA ALA A 49 23.96 -17.54 -0.75
C ALA A 49 24.46 -16.15 -0.34
N LEU A 50 25.00 -15.41 -1.31
CA LEU A 50 25.43 -14.03 -1.10
C LEU A 50 24.49 -13.08 -1.85
N ARG A 51 24.00 -12.06 -1.15
CA ARG A 51 23.29 -10.93 -1.76
C ARG A 51 24.26 -9.77 -1.89
N GLU A 52 24.45 -9.32 -3.12
CA GLU A 52 25.22 -8.12 -3.42
C GLU A 52 24.51 -6.86 -2.88
N PHE A 53 25.28 -5.97 -2.25
CA PHE A 53 24.77 -4.76 -1.57
C PHE A 53 24.68 -3.54 -2.49
N GLU A 54 25.33 -3.58 -3.65
CA GLU A 54 25.34 -2.46 -4.59
C GLU A 54 24.03 -2.36 -5.38
N HIS A 55 23.51 -1.14 -5.45
CA HIS A 55 22.25 -0.82 -6.12
C HIS A 55 22.45 0.28 -7.17
N VAL A 56 21.71 0.17 -8.27
CA VAL A 56 21.55 1.26 -9.24
C VAL A 56 20.28 2.03 -8.86
N ARG A 57 20.38 3.37 -8.81
CA ARG A 57 19.25 4.26 -8.53
C ARG A 57 18.61 4.71 -9.84
N HIS A 58 17.30 4.54 -9.94
CA HIS A 58 16.49 4.94 -11.09
C HIS A 58 15.57 6.13 -10.77
N GLY A 59 15.85 6.86 -9.69
CA GLY A 59 15.00 7.93 -9.17
C GLY A 59 14.03 7.45 -8.09
N THR A 60 12.90 8.14 -7.98
CA THR A 60 11.88 7.90 -6.94
C THR A 60 10.50 7.71 -7.55
N VAL A 61 9.65 6.90 -6.92
CA VAL A 61 8.27 6.66 -7.28
C VAL A 61 7.36 7.06 -6.11
N SER A 62 6.16 7.55 -6.42
CA SER A 62 5.08 7.73 -5.44
C SER A 62 4.02 6.64 -5.62
N ILE A 63 3.55 6.06 -4.53
CA ILE A 63 2.39 5.18 -4.50
C ILE A 63 1.25 5.93 -3.84
N VAL A 64 0.08 5.93 -4.48
CA VAL A 64 -1.16 6.51 -3.94
C VAL A 64 -2.19 5.40 -3.78
N ALA A 65 -2.83 5.34 -2.61
CA ALA A 65 -3.92 4.41 -2.31
C ALA A 65 -5.12 5.18 -1.76
N ALA A 66 -6.34 4.82 -2.17
CA ALA A 66 -7.57 5.50 -1.75
C ALA A 66 -8.65 4.51 -1.29
N PRO A 67 -8.57 3.98 -0.05
CA PRO A 67 -9.67 3.20 0.52
C PRO A 67 -10.93 4.05 0.76
N SER A 68 -12.09 3.48 0.43
CA SER A 68 -13.38 4.02 0.85
C SER A 68 -13.64 3.65 2.31
N ILE A 69 -13.95 4.64 3.16
CA ILE A 69 -14.18 4.43 4.59
C ILE A 69 -15.67 4.39 4.97
N SER A 70 -16.57 4.82 4.09
CA SER A 70 -18.01 4.94 4.37
C SER A 70 -18.95 4.41 3.26
N GLY A 71 -18.44 3.64 2.30
CA GLY A 71 -19.28 2.95 1.30
C GLY A 71 -19.85 1.62 1.80
N PRO A 72 -21.00 1.14 1.27
CA PRO A 72 -21.48 -0.21 1.56
C PRO A 72 -20.37 -1.19 1.16
N GLY A 73 -19.83 -1.92 2.14
CA GLY A 73 -18.72 -2.84 1.92
C GLY A 73 -19.04 -3.77 0.76
N ARG A 74 -18.38 -3.56 -0.38
CA ARG A 74 -18.29 -4.61 -1.41
C ARG A 74 -17.41 -5.70 -0.81
N ARG A 75 -18.04 -6.58 -0.03
CA ARG A 75 -17.50 -7.89 0.28
C ARG A 75 -17.15 -8.53 -1.05
N SER A 76 -15.87 -8.77 -1.27
CA SER A 76 -15.43 -9.68 -2.33
C SER A 76 -16.21 -10.99 -2.16
N PRO A 77 -16.90 -11.50 -3.20
CA PRO A 77 -17.60 -12.76 -3.09
C PRO A 77 -16.54 -13.86 -2.95
N ASN A 78 -16.27 -14.26 -1.72
CA ASN A 78 -15.53 -15.48 -1.44
C ASN A 78 -16.43 -16.65 -1.89
N ARG A 79 -16.18 -17.21 -3.08
CA ARG A 79 -16.82 -18.45 -3.54
C ARG A 79 -15.81 -19.59 -3.44
N SER A 80 -15.57 -20.03 -2.21
CA SER A 80 -15.11 -21.39 -1.96
C SER A 80 -16.28 -22.33 -2.18
N SER A 81 -16.29 -23.02 -3.32
CA SER A 81 -17.01 -24.29 -3.47
C SER A 81 -16.23 -25.13 -4.45
N GLY A 82 -15.30 -25.94 -3.92
CA GLY A 82 -14.90 -27.14 -4.62
C GLY A 82 -16.10 -28.05 -4.76
N THR A 83 -16.42 -28.42 -5.99
CA THR A 83 -17.11 -29.67 -6.30
C THR A 83 -16.44 -30.22 -7.54
N THR A 84 -15.60 -31.22 -7.30
CA THR A 84 -15.35 -32.31 -8.23
C THR A 84 -16.69 -32.92 -8.61
N GLN A 85 -17.06 -32.80 -9.89
CA GLN A 85 -17.54 -33.88 -10.77
C GLN A 85 -17.73 -33.31 -12.17
#